data_AF-A0A3L7P4U6-F1
#
_entry.id   AF-A0A3L7P4U6-F1
#
_cell.length_a   1.000
_cell.length_b   1.000
_cell.length_c   1.000
_cell.angle_alpha   90.00
_cell.angle_beta   90.00
_cell.angle_gamma   90.00
#
_symmetry.space_group_name_H-M   'P 1'
#
loop_
_entity.id
_entity.type
_entity.pdbx_description
1 polymer ?
#
loop_
_entity_poly.entity_id
_entity_poly.type
_entity_poly.pdbx_seq_one_letter_code
_entity_poly.pdbx_strand_id
1 'polypeptide(L)'
;MNLAIFNKLLSLFRPRMSSASLFGAFEKNQNSLKPQFFEKAAAVGIPRGLRWVRCDWLPDKVLLRDRATGQISLLVSVNLSFEAIEGGDMEDVKAVGLVRDACAVFQLTPNGWEASGRALFNMNPTEAVRKLESSYQPYPS
;
A
#
# COMPACT_ATOMS: atom_id res chain seq x y z
N MET A 1 1.51 35.46 -11.10
CA MET A 1 0.73 34.73 -10.08
C MET A 1 1.19 33.28 -10.09
N ASN A 2 1.76 32.79 -9.00
CA ASN A 2 2.53 31.52 -8.98
C ASN A 2 1.56 30.32 -8.92
N LEU A 3 1.70 29.34 -9.83
CA LEU A 3 0.85 28.14 -9.94
C LEU A 3 0.80 27.34 -8.61
N ALA A 4 1.86 27.44 -7.81
CA ALA A 4 1.94 26.86 -6.47
C ALA A 4 0.93 27.46 -5.45
N ILE A 5 0.55 28.73 -5.61
CA ILE A 5 -0.39 29.42 -4.72
C ILE A 5 -1.84 29.00 -5.04
N PHE A 6 -2.16 28.78 -6.32
CA PHE A 6 -3.48 28.35 -6.75
C PHE A 6 -3.80 26.91 -6.32
N ASN A 7 -2.81 26.00 -6.39
CA ASN A 7 -2.95 24.63 -5.86
C ASN A 7 -3.09 24.59 -4.33
N LYS A 8 -2.46 25.51 -3.60
CA LYS A 8 -2.64 25.65 -2.16
C LYS A 8 -4.06 26.07 -1.80
N LEU A 9 -4.64 27.03 -2.52
CA LEU A 9 -5.99 27.52 -2.25
C LEU A 9 -7.09 26.49 -2.55
N LEU A 10 -6.94 25.67 -3.60
CA LEU A 10 -7.90 24.60 -3.94
C LEU A 10 -7.87 23.43 -2.95
N SER A 11 -6.74 23.20 -2.26
CA SER A 11 -6.66 22.18 -1.21
C SER A 11 -7.46 22.51 0.06
N LEU A 12 -7.83 23.78 0.25
CA LEU A 12 -8.53 24.25 1.46
C LEU A 12 -10.03 23.91 1.46
N PHE A 13 -10.59 23.50 0.31
CA PHE A 13 -12.01 23.22 0.14
C PHE A 13 -12.30 21.81 -0.43
N ARG A 14 -11.42 20.84 -0.19
CA ARG A 14 -11.85 19.44 -0.36
C ARG A 14 -12.68 19.05 0.86
N PRO A 15 -13.98 18.72 0.71
CA PRO A 15 -14.74 18.16 1.81
C PRO A 15 -13.98 16.93 2.31
N ARG A 16 -13.75 16.89 3.63
CA ARG A 16 -13.09 15.76 4.28
C ARG A 16 -13.94 14.51 4.02
N MET A 17 -13.44 13.60 3.19
CA MET A 17 -14.12 12.31 2.98
C MET A 17 -14.06 11.50 4.27
N SER A 18 -15.18 10.87 4.64
CA SER A 18 -15.21 9.94 5.77
C SER A 18 -14.41 8.68 5.47
N SER A 19 -13.98 7.96 6.50
CA SER A 19 -13.30 6.68 6.29
C SER A 19 -14.18 5.69 5.55
N ALA A 20 -15.49 5.68 5.83
CA ALA A 20 -16.46 4.84 5.14
C ALA A 20 -16.53 5.12 3.63
N SER A 21 -16.56 6.39 3.23
CA SER A 21 -16.56 6.77 1.80
C SER A 21 -15.25 6.38 1.11
N LEU A 22 -14.12 6.55 1.79
CA LEU A 22 -12.80 6.17 1.29
C LEU A 22 -12.68 4.66 1.07
N PHE A 23 -13.12 3.85 2.04
CA PHE A 23 -13.20 2.40 1.90
C PHE A 23 -14.16 2.01 0.77
N GLY A 24 -15.36 2.60 0.73
CA GLY A 24 -16.33 2.31 -0.33
C GLY A 24 -15.79 2.60 -1.74
N ALA A 25 -15.02 3.68 -1.90
CA ALA A 25 -14.35 4.00 -3.17
C ALA A 25 -13.26 2.97 -3.54
N PHE A 26 -12.53 2.43 -2.56
CA PHE A 26 -11.56 1.36 -2.79
C PHE A 26 -12.27 0.06 -3.19
N GLU A 27 -13.27 -0.37 -2.42
CA GLU A 27 -14.00 -1.62 -2.65
C GLU A 27 -14.64 -1.69 -4.05
N LYS A 28 -15.18 -0.56 -4.54
CA LYS A 28 -15.74 -0.45 -5.90
C LYS A 28 -14.69 -0.70 -7.00
N ASN A 29 -13.42 -0.38 -6.75
CA ASN A 29 -12.35 -0.46 -7.74
C ASN A 29 -11.35 -1.60 -7.47
N GLN A 30 -11.57 -2.39 -6.41
CA GLN A 30 -10.58 -3.35 -5.93
C GLN A 30 -10.19 -4.41 -6.97
N ASN A 31 -11.13 -4.81 -7.83
CA ASN A 31 -10.89 -5.81 -8.89
C ASN A 31 -9.86 -5.34 -9.91
N SER A 32 -9.70 -4.02 -10.06
CA SER A 32 -8.66 -3.42 -10.91
C SER A 32 -7.40 -3.08 -10.11
N LEU A 33 -7.56 -2.56 -8.89
CA LEU A 33 -6.44 -2.11 -8.06
C LEU A 33 -5.54 -3.25 -7.56
N LYS A 34 -6.13 -4.39 -7.18
CA LYS A 34 -5.39 -5.52 -6.60
C LYS A 34 -4.45 -6.18 -7.62
N PRO A 35 -4.87 -6.48 -8.87
CA PRO A 35 -3.94 -6.94 -9.91
C PRO A 35 -2.85 -5.93 -10.23
N GLN A 36 -3.19 -4.65 -10.40
CA GLN A 36 -2.20 -3.58 -10.67
C GLN A 36 -1.16 -3.46 -9.55
N PHE A 37 -1.57 -3.64 -8.29
CA PHE A 37 -0.64 -3.69 -7.17
C PHE A 37 0.36 -4.82 -7.32
N PHE A 38 -0.12 -6.04 -7.58
CA PHE A 38 0.75 -7.21 -7.70
C PHE A 38 1.73 -7.05 -8.85
N GLU A 39 1.27 -6.60 -10.02
CA GLU A 39 2.12 -6.34 -11.20
C GLU A 39 3.21 -5.31 -10.88
N LYS A 40 2.85 -4.18 -10.29
CA LYS A 40 3.82 -3.14 -9.90
C LYS A 40 4.80 -3.63 -8.86
N ALA A 41 4.33 -4.35 -7.83
CA ALA A 41 5.18 -4.85 -6.76
C ALA A 41 6.17 -5.90 -7.27
N ALA A 42 5.72 -6.83 -8.12
CA ALA A 42 6.57 -7.82 -8.76
C ALA A 42 7.64 -7.17 -9.66
N ALA A 43 7.28 -6.12 -10.39
CA ALA A 43 8.21 -5.39 -11.27
C ALA A 43 9.32 -4.63 -10.52
N VAL A 44 9.09 -4.24 -9.26
CA VAL A 44 10.12 -3.57 -8.43
C VAL A 44 11.24 -4.53 -8.03
N GLY A 45 10.99 -5.85 -8.02
CA GLY A 45 12.02 -6.85 -7.71
C GLY A 45 12.49 -6.84 -6.25
N ILE A 46 11.64 -6.38 -5.32
CA ILE A 46 11.89 -6.47 -3.87
C ILE A 46 10.95 -7.52 -3.27
N PRO A 47 11.47 -8.49 -2.49
CA PRO A 47 12.88 -8.72 -2.18
C PRO A 47 13.70 -9.19 -3.40
N ARG A 48 14.99 -8.81 -3.46
CA ARG A 48 15.87 -9.16 -4.59
C ARG A 48 16.09 -10.66 -4.69
N GLY A 49 16.27 -11.15 -5.92
CA GLY A 49 16.50 -12.57 -6.20
C GLY A 49 15.25 -13.45 -6.04
N LEU A 50 14.10 -12.84 -5.73
CA LEU A 50 12.83 -13.55 -5.55
C LEU A 50 11.79 -13.09 -6.57
N ARG A 51 11.02 -14.05 -7.08
CA ARG A 51 9.82 -13.81 -7.87
C ARG A 51 8.60 -13.83 -6.96
N TRP A 52 7.73 -12.84 -7.12
CA TRP A 52 6.41 -12.85 -6.50
C TRP A 52 5.53 -13.89 -7.20
N VAL A 53 4.88 -14.77 -6.42
CA VAL A 53 4.08 -15.88 -6.98
C VAL A 53 2.62 -15.76 -6.60
N ARG A 54 2.34 -15.36 -5.36
CA ARG A 54 0.98 -15.31 -4.82
C ARG A 54 0.82 -14.13 -3.87
N CYS A 55 -0.38 -13.55 -3.90
CA CYS A 55 -0.82 -12.51 -2.98
C CYS A 55 -2.26 -12.80 -2.56
N ASP A 56 -2.43 -13.28 -1.34
CA ASP A 56 -3.74 -13.49 -0.74
C ASP A 56 -4.16 -12.24 0.02
N TRP A 57 -5.35 -11.73 -0.29
CA TRP A 57 -5.90 -10.52 0.32
C TRP A 57 -6.69 -10.84 1.58
N LEU A 58 -6.36 -10.18 2.68
CA LEU A 58 -7.00 -10.36 3.97
C LEU A 58 -7.98 -9.19 4.25
N PRO A 59 -8.98 -9.37 5.14
CA PRO A 59 -10.01 -8.37 5.37
C PRO A 59 -9.49 -7.09 6.06
N ASP A 60 -8.42 -7.20 6.85
CA ASP A 60 -7.90 -6.10 7.65
C ASP A 60 -7.29 -5.00 6.79
N LYS A 61 -7.64 -3.76 7.10
CA LYS A 61 -7.13 -2.57 6.43
C LYS A 61 -7.21 -1.33 7.31
N VAL A 62 -6.31 -0.38 7.07
CA VAL A 62 -6.27 0.89 7.81
C VAL A 62 -5.93 2.05 6.89
N LEU A 63 -6.57 3.19 7.12
CA LEU A 63 -6.23 4.44 6.47
C LEU A 63 -5.21 5.20 7.32
N LEU A 64 -4.12 5.62 6.70
CA LEU A 64 -3.13 6.50 7.29
C LEU A 64 -3.09 7.83 6.54
N ARG A 65 -2.78 8.90 7.28
CA ARG A 65 -2.44 10.20 6.73
C ARG A 65 -0.99 10.51 7.04
N ASP A 66 -0.23 10.78 6.01
CA ASP A 66 1.13 11.31 6.13
C ASP A 66 1.08 12.67 6.83
N ARG A 67 1.87 12.85 7.90
CA ARG A 67 1.87 14.08 8.70
C ARG A 67 2.51 15.25 7.96
N ALA A 68 3.50 15.00 7.12
CA ALA A 68 4.25 16.03 6.41
C ALA A 68 3.52 16.50 5.15
N THR A 69 2.96 15.55 4.38
CA THR A 69 2.35 15.85 3.08
C THR A 69 0.83 15.91 3.12
N GLY A 70 0.21 15.35 4.16
CA GLY A 70 -1.23 15.17 4.25
C GLY A 70 -1.78 14.07 3.33
N GLN A 71 -0.91 13.36 2.59
CA GLN A 71 -1.27 12.27 1.67
C GLN A 71 -1.98 11.15 2.42
N ILE A 72 -3.10 10.68 1.87
CA ILE A 72 -3.85 9.56 2.44
C ILE A 72 -3.37 8.27 1.76
N SER A 73 -3.06 7.27 2.57
CA SER A 73 -2.73 5.92 2.13
C SER A 73 -3.67 4.90 2.77
N LEU A 74 -4.00 3.85 2.03
CA LEU A 74 -4.70 2.67 2.53
C LEU A 74 -3.69 1.53 2.60
N LEU A 75 -3.54 0.93 3.76
CA LEU A 75 -2.81 -0.32 3.94
C LEU A 75 -3.82 -1.46 4.03
N VAL A 76 -3.67 -2.47 3.17
CA VAL A 76 -4.48 -3.68 3.17
C VAL A 76 -3.60 -4.87 3.53
N SER A 77 -4.05 -5.67 4.47
CA SER A 77 -3.33 -6.87 4.91
C SER A 77 -3.29 -7.91 3.79
N VAL A 78 -2.13 -8.52 3.58
CA VAL A 78 -1.90 -9.55 2.55
C VAL A 78 -0.94 -10.62 3.06
N ASN A 79 -1.11 -11.83 2.54
CA ASN A 79 -0.12 -12.91 2.65
C ASN A 79 0.57 -13.08 1.29
N LEU A 80 1.91 -12.98 1.30
CA LEU A 80 2.73 -13.03 0.09
C LEU A 80 3.55 -14.30 0.03
N SER A 81 3.67 -14.89 -1.15
CA SER A 81 4.55 -16.03 -1.41
C SER A 81 5.54 -15.71 -2.51
N PHE A 82 6.76 -16.23 -2.34
CA PHE A 82 7.90 -16.00 -3.21
C PHE A 82 8.51 -17.33 -3.64
N GLU A 83 9.20 -17.28 -4.77
CA GLU A 83 10.10 -18.34 -5.23
C GLU A 83 11.46 -17.72 -5.55
N ALA A 84 12.52 -18.49 -5.38
CA ALA A 84 13.84 -18.06 -5.84
C ALA A 84 13.84 -17.95 -7.36
N ILE A 85 14.55 -16.96 -7.89
CA ILE A 85 14.85 -16.89 -9.32
C ILE A 85 15.95 -17.91 -9.61
N GLU A 86 15.75 -18.73 -10.65
CA GLU A 86 16.68 -19.77 -11.05
C GLU A 86 18.08 -19.19 -11.37
N GLY A 87 19.13 -19.88 -10.91
CA GLY A 87 20.52 -19.45 -11.02
C GLY A 87 20.89 -18.25 -10.14
N GLY A 88 20.02 -17.86 -9.20
CA GLY A 88 20.24 -16.74 -8.29
C GLY A 88 20.68 -17.16 -6.88
N ASP A 89 21.15 -16.19 -6.09
CA ASP A 89 21.70 -16.43 -4.74
C ASP A 89 20.70 -16.95 -3.68
N MET A 90 19.42 -17.08 -4.04
CA MET A 90 18.33 -17.36 -3.11
C MET A 90 17.79 -18.80 -3.18
N GLU A 91 18.30 -19.65 -4.08
CA GLU A 91 17.79 -21.02 -4.29
C GLU A 91 17.86 -21.91 -3.04
N ASP A 92 18.97 -21.83 -2.30
CA ASP A 92 19.21 -22.66 -1.11
C ASP A 92 18.63 -22.08 0.19
N VAL A 93 17.98 -20.91 0.11
CA VAL A 93 17.47 -20.21 1.29
C VAL A 93 16.11 -20.77 1.68
N LYS A 94 16.07 -21.62 2.71
CA LYS A 94 14.83 -22.27 3.24
C LYS A 94 13.65 -21.32 3.48
N ALA A 95 13.93 -20.04 3.78
CA ALA A 95 12.91 -19.05 4.08
C ALA A 95 12.17 -18.49 2.85
N VAL A 96 12.60 -18.83 1.63
CA VAL A 96 12.09 -18.26 0.37
C VAL A 96 10.68 -18.74 0.04
N GLY A 97 10.36 -20.00 0.34
CA GLY A 97 9.00 -20.56 0.14
C GLY A 97 8.01 -20.23 1.26
N LEU A 98 8.41 -19.46 2.29
CA LEU A 98 7.52 -19.14 3.40
C LEU A 98 6.57 -18.00 3.03
N VAL A 99 5.31 -18.16 3.43
CA VAL A 99 4.31 -17.09 3.40
C VAL A 99 4.76 -15.96 4.32
N ARG A 100 4.66 -14.72 3.82
CA ARG A 100 4.99 -13.50 4.58
C ARG A 100 3.74 -12.66 4.78
N ASP A 101 3.47 -12.34 6.04
CA ASP A 101 2.52 -11.29 6.40
C ASP A 101 3.06 -9.95 5.91
N ALA A 102 2.22 -9.18 5.22
CA ALA A 102 2.58 -7.86 4.74
C ALA A 102 1.36 -6.93 4.64
N CYS A 103 1.64 -5.66 4.35
CA CYS A 103 0.62 -4.68 3.97
C CYS A 103 0.87 -4.19 2.55
N ALA A 104 -0.11 -4.34 1.67
CA ALA A 104 -0.15 -3.70 0.37
C ALA A 104 -0.54 -2.21 0.54
N VAL A 105 0.22 -1.30 -0.09
CA VAL A 105 0.01 0.15 0.03
C VAL A 105 -0.70 0.71 -1.21
N PHE A 106 -1.81 1.40 -0.98
CA PHE A 106 -2.53 2.19 -1.97
C PHE A 106 -2.51 3.66 -1.58
N GLN A 107 -2.47 4.55 -2.56
CA GLN A 107 -2.43 5.99 -2.34
C GLN A 107 -3.66 6.66 -2.96
N LEU A 108 -4.24 7.61 -2.24
CA LEU A 108 -5.37 8.38 -2.75
C LEU A 108 -4.86 9.57 -3.57
N THR A 109 -5.14 9.58 -4.87
CA THR A 109 -4.79 10.67 -5.78
C THR A 109 -6.04 11.49 -6.14
N PRO A 110 -5.91 12.61 -6.88
CA PRO A 110 -7.06 13.32 -7.42
C PRO A 110 -7.98 12.46 -8.30
N ASN A 111 -7.46 11.38 -8.89
CA ASN A 111 -8.21 10.47 -9.77
C ASN A 111 -8.81 9.26 -9.03
N GLY A 112 -8.58 9.14 -7.71
CA GLY A 112 -9.06 8.02 -6.90
C GLY A 112 -7.92 7.22 -6.29
N TRP A 113 -8.19 5.96 -5.94
CA TRP A 113 -7.17 5.08 -5.41
C TRP A 113 -6.21 4.62 -6.50
N GLU A 114 -4.93 4.57 -6.17
CA GLU A 114 -3.89 4.03 -7.05
C GLU A 114 -3.05 2.99 -6.31
N ALA A 115 -2.71 1.91 -7.02
CA ALA A 115 -1.76 0.91 -6.56
C ALA A 115 -0.34 1.49 -6.59
N SER A 116 0.33 1.55 -5.42
CA SER A 116 1.68 2.10 -5.32
C SER A 116 2.80 1.12 -5.69
N GLY A 117 2.49 -0.20 -5.70
CA GLY A 117 3.49 -1.27 -5.81
C GLY A 117 4.35 -1.48 -4.56
N ARG A 118 4.17 -0.67 -3.50
CA ARG A 118 4.92 -0.79 -2.24
C ARG A 118 4.24 -1.77 -1.29
N ALA A 119 5.01 -2.69 -0.73
CA ALA A 119 4.58 -3.55 0.37
C ALA A 119 5.39 -3.28 1.64
N LEU A 120 4.73 -3.35 2.80
CA LEU A 120 5.41 -3.36 4.09
C LEU A 120 5.47 -4.80 4.59
N PHE A 121 6.65 -5.40 4.60
CA PHE A 121 6.84 -6.81 4.92
C PHE A 121 6.94 -7.08 6.42
N ASN A 122 6.57 -8.30 6.81
CA ASN A 122 6.63 -8.82 8.17
C ASN A 122 5.84 -7.94 9.16
N MET A 123 4.67 -7.46 8.73
CA MET A 123 3.73 -6.74 9.59
C MET A 123 2.31 -6.69 9.03
N ASN A 124 1.34 -6.68 9.93
CA ASN A 124 -0.07 -6.41 9.62
C ASN A 124 -0.39 -4.89 9.77
N PRO A 125 -1.60 -4.44 9.37
CA PRO A 125 -1.98 -3.03 9.44
C PRO A 125 -1.87 -2.40 10.83
N THR A 126 -2.22 -3.14 11.90
CA THR A 126 -2.14 -2.66 13.29
C THR A 126 -0.69 -2.42 13.73
N GLU A 127 0.22 -3.30 13.34
CA GLU A 127 1.66 -3.13 13.56
C GLU A 127 2.23 -2.00 12.73
N ALA A 128 1.81 -1.86 11.47
CA ALA A 128 2.23 -0.78 10.59
C ALA A 128 1.86 0.59 11.17
N VAL A 129 0.66 0.76 11.74
CA VAL A 129 0.23 1.99 12.42
C VAL A 129 1.22 2.38 13.51
N ARG A 130 1.59 1.43 14.38
CA ARG A 130 2.55 1.66 15.48
C ARG A 130 3.93 2.03 14.96
N LYS A 131 4.47 1.25 14.01
CA LYS A 131 5.82 1.48 13.46
C LYS A 131 5.92 2.81 12.69
N LEU A 132 4.82 3.30 12.14
CA LEU A 132 4.79 4.51 11.30
C LEU A 132 4.34 5.77 12.05
N GLU A 133 4.06 5.71 13.35
CA GLU A 133 3.40 6.77 14.11
C GLU A 133 4.13 8.14 14.09
N SER A 134 5.46 8.12 13.91
CA SER A 134 6.30 9.32 13.83
C SER A 134 6.04 10.12 12.56
N SER A 135 5.69 9.46 11.45
CA SER A 135 5.52 10.07 10.12
C SER A 135 4.07 10.03 9.64
N TYR A 136 3.26 9.14 10.20
CA TYR A 136 1.87 8.92 9.83
C TYR A 136 0.97 8.98 11.06
N GLN A 137 -0.29 9.30 10.83
CA GLN A 137 -1.35 9.18 11.83
C GLN A 137 -2.52 8.38 11.24
N PRO A 138 -3.30 7.65 12.06
CA PRO A 138 -4.56 7.10 11.62
C PRO A 138 -5.44 8.20 10.99
N TYR A 139 -6.06 7.88 9.86
CA TYR A 139 -7.05 8.78 9.28
C TYR A 139 -8.33 8.68 10.14
N PRO A 140 -8.87 9.81 10.65
CA PRO A 140 -10.01 9.76 11.55
C PRO A 140 -11.22 9.09 10.90
N SER A 141 -11.86 8.19 11.67
CA SER A 141 -13.08 7.47 11.34
C SER A 141 -14.16 8.41 10.80
#